data_AF-A0A939AMT9-F1
#
_entry.id   AF-A0A939AMT9-F1
#
_cell.length_a   1.000
_cell.length_b   1.000
_cell.length_c   1.000
_cell.angle_alpha   90.00
_cell.angle_beta   90.00
_cell.angle_gamma   90.00
#
_symmetry.space_group_name_H-M   'P 1'
#
loop_
_entity.id
_entity.type
_entity.pdbx_description
1 polymer ?
#
loop_
_entity_poly.entity_id
_entity_poly.type
_entity_poly.pdbx_seq_one_letter_code
_entity_poly.pdbx_strand_id
1 'polypeptide(L)'
;MADSVASVKQVVMEIDPANPPQPWGLPLGASQRPQDDGPEARPVQLRMQYRRGLSGLPAWTVPPGCQLRPYRPDDDAGLRVLLRLAGFADRSQEARYAQLIGQPEAREGTRVIACSGRLVAVSFAGRYDDVEGRLDYVCGHPEHRGKGLGLGVCVAVTRFLLEQGYATVALTTDDWRLPAIRTYVKIGFEPVLFRWDMPERWARVYGALAAAAAARADLRDNMARRD
;
A
#
# COMPACT_ATOMS: atom_id res chain seq x y z
N MET A 1 -42.59 -19.60 -38.11
CA MET A 1 -42.46 -19.06 -36.75
C MET A 1 -41.03 -18.57 -36.62
N ALA A 2 -40.87 -17.26 -36.73
CA ALA A 2 -39.62 -16.53 -36.56
C ALA A 2 -39.40 -16.16 -35.09
N ASP A 3 -38.22 -15.63 -34.81
CA ASP A 3 -37.79 -14.87 -33.62
C ASP A 3 -37.39 -15.71 -32.39
N SER A 4 -36.31 -15.45 -31.64
CA SER A 4 -35.27 -14.42 -31.69
C SER A 4 -34.15 -14.85 -30.74
N VAL A 5 -32.91 -15.03 -31.21
CA VAL A 5 -31.70 -14.96 -30.37
C VAL A 5 -30.59 -14.35 -31.23
N ALA A 6 -30.45 -13.04 -31.18
CA ALA A 6 -29.32 -12.32 -31.73
C ALA A 6 -28.78 -11.33 -30.68
N SER A 7 -27.44 -11.20 -30.68
CA SER A 7 -26.62 -10.19 -30.00
C SER A 7 -26.25 -10.44 -28.53
N VAL A 8 -25.19 -11.22 -28.33
CA VAL A 8 -24.09 -10.81 -27.44
C VAL A 8 -22.85 -10.68 -28.32
N LYS A 9 -22.59 -9.45 -28.81
CA LYS A 9 -21.38 -9.14 -29.56
C LYS A 9 -20.17 -9.39 -28.66
N GLN A 10 -19.32 -10.33 -29.07
CA GLN A 10 -17.95 -10.45 -28.61
C GLN A 10 -17.24 -9.10 -28.81
N VAL A 11 -16.75 -8.52 -27.71
CA VAL A 11 -15.62 -7.59 -27.78
C VAL A 11 -14.38 -8.47 -27.67
N VAL A 12 -13.90 -8.95 -28.83
CA VAL A 12 -12.55 -9.50 -28.92
C VAL A 12 -11.61 -8.31 -28.81
N MET A 13 -10.88 -8.22 -27.70
CA MET A 13 -9.73 -7.32 -27.61
C MET A 13 -8.71 -7.80 -28.63
N GLU A 14 -8.39 -6.98 -29.63
CA GLU A 14 -7.20 -7.18 -30.46
C GLU A 14 -5.99 -7.16 -29.54
N ILE A 15 -5.37 -8.32 -29.35
CA ILE A 15 -4.10 -8.46 -28.64
C ILE A 15 -3.01 -8.17 -29.67
N ASP A 16 -2.26 -7.09 -29.45
CA ASP A 16 -1.04 -6.82 -30.20
C ASP A 16 -0.02 -7.96 -29.94
N PRO A 17 0.36 -8.76 -30.96
CA PRO A 17 1.31 -9.86 -30.77
C PRO A 17 2.72 -9.37 -30.43
N ALA A 18 3.05 -8.09 -30.63
CA ALA A 18 4.30 -7.48 -30.19
C ALA A 18 4.29 -7.01 -28.72
N ASN A 19 3.11 -6.91 -28.10
CA ASN A 19 2.98 -6.43 -26.72
C ASN A 19 1.70 -6.96 -26.02
N PRO A 20 1.69 -8.24 -25.59
CA PRO A 20 0.57 -8.76 -24.81
C PRO A 20 0.46 -8.04 -23.45
N PRO A 21 -0.75 -7.82 -22.89
CA PRO A 21 -0.88 -7.25 -21.56
C PRO A 21 -0.22 -8.17 -20.53
N GLN A 22 0.93 -7.75 -20.00
CA GLN A 22 1.62 -8.42 -18.91
C GLN A 22 0.73 -8.36 -17.64
N PRO A 23 0.51 -9.48 -16.94
CA PRO A 23 -0.19 -9.47 -15.65
C PRO A 23 0.64 -8.68 -14.64
N TRP A 24 0.19 -7.47 -14.32
CA TRP A 24 0.84 -6.58 -13.37
C TRP A 24 0.80 -7.22 -11.97
N GLY A 25 1.98 -7.56 -11.42
CA GLY A 25 2.08 -8.12 -10.07
C GLY A 25 2.41 -9.61 -9.98
N LEU A 26 2.92 -10.25 -11.05
CA LEU A 26 3.83 -11.37 -10.85
C LEU A 26 5.06 -10.87 -10.06
N PRO A 27 5.65 -11.68 -9.17
CA PRO A 27 6.92 -11.33 -8.56
C PRO A 27 7.91 -11.04 -9.69
N LEU A 28 8.62 -9.91 -9.61
CA LEU A 28 9.90 -9.80 -10.32
C LEU A 28 10.68 -11.02 -9.84
N GLY A 29 10.85 -11.99 -10.73
CA GLY A 29 11.56 -13.23 -10.41
C GLY A 29 12.85 -12.88 -9.70
N ALA A 30 13.14 -13.63 -8.64
CA ALA A 30 14.38 -13.55 -7.90
C ALA A 30 15.56 -13.19 -8.83
N SER A 31 16.29 -12.14 -8.46
CA SER A 31 17.51 -11.71 -9.14
C SER A 31 17.35 -11.26 -10.61
N GLN A 32 16.56 -10.22 -10.87
CA GLN A 32 16.87 -9.35 -12.02
C GLN A 32 17.78 -8.22 -11.55
N ARG A 33 19.05 -8.26 -11.99
CA ARG A 33 19.94 -7.09 -11.96
C ARG A 33 19.22 -5.92 -12.64
N PRO A 34 19.47 -4.66 -12.24
CA PRO A 34 18.84 -3.51 -12.87
C PRO A 34 19.07 -3.56 -14.38
N GLN A 35 17.98 -3.75 -15.13
CA GLN A 35 17.98 -3.51 -16.57
C GLN A 35 17.93 -1.99 -16.72
N ASP A 36 18.94 -1.42 -17.38
CA ASP A 36 19.04 0.02 -17.59
C ASP A 36 18.05 0.43 -18.68
N ASP A 37 16.78 0.61 -18.28
CA ASP A 37 15.67 0.94 -19.20
C ASP A 37 15.80 2.35 -19.82
N GLY A 38 16.87 3.09 -19.49
CA GLY A 38 17.12 4.44 -20.00
C GLY A 38 16.09 5.49 -19.55
N PRO A 39 16.22 6.73 -20.04
CA PRO A 39 15.36 7.85 -19.64
C PRO A 39 13.94 7.84 -20.22
N GLU A 40 13.69 6.99 -21.22
CA GLU A 40 12.39 6.91 -21.93
C GLU A 40 11.42 5.88 -21.34
N ALA A 41 11.86 5.13 -20.32
CA ALA A 41 11.04 4.11 -19.68
C ALA A 41 9.85 4.70 -18.90
N ARG A 42 8.70 4.00 -18.94
CA ARG A 42 7.53 4.38 -18.15
C ARG A 42 7.90 4.50 -16.66
N PRO A 43 7.33 5.47 -15.93
CA PRO A 43 7.64 5.64 -14.51
C PRO A 43 7.13 4.43 -13.72
N VAL A 44 8.05 3.75 -13.03
CA VAL A 44 7.72 2.68 -12.07
C VAL A 44 7.44 3.28 -10.70
N GLN A 45 6.72 2.56 -9.85
CA GLN A 45 6.50 2.97 -8.46
C GLN A 45 7.80 3.00 -7.66
N LEU A 46 7.86 3.85 -6.64
CA LEU A 46 8.92 3.80 -5.64
C LEU A 46 8.84 2.48 -4.87
N ARG A 47 9.97 2.04 -4.34
CA ARG A 47 10.07 0.86 -3.49
C ARG A 47 10.71 1.24 -2.16
N MET A 48 10.14 0.72 -1.07
CA MET A 48 10.71 0.86 0.27
C MET A 48 10.82 -0.49 0.95
N GLN A 49 11.79 -0.63 1.85
CA GLN A 49 12.04 -1.87 2.57
C GLN A 49 12.32 -1.62 4.05
N TYR A 50 11.81 -2.50 4.90
CA TYR A 50 12.05 -2.56 6.33
C TYR A 50 12.94 -3.76 6.65
N ARG A 51 14.05 -3.50 7.37
CA ARG A 51 15.08 -4.50 7.70
C ARG A 51 15.46 -4.56 9.19
N ARG A 52 14.79 -3.79 10.04
CA ARG A 52 15.22 -3.56 11.44
C ARG A 52 14.74 -4.63 12.42
N GLY A 53 14.12 -5.71 11.94
CA GLY A 53 13.56 -6.78 12.77
C GLY A 53 12.42 -6.31 13.70
N LEU A 54 11.98 -7.19 14.60
CA LEU A 54 10.83 -6.91 15.49
C LEU A 54 11.10 -5.77 16.50
N SER A 55 12.33 -5.68 17.01
CA SER A 55 12.72 -4.67 18.01
C SER A 55 12.80 -3.25 17.44
N GLY A 56 12.95 -3.11 16.11
CA GLY A 56 12.97 -1.82 15.43
C GLY A 56 11.59 -1.20 15.18
N LEU A 57 10.51 -1.95 15.40
CA LEU A 57 9.16 -1.45 15.12
C LEU A 57 8.76 -0.39 16.17
N PRO A 58 8.19 0.75 15.74
CA PRO A 58 7.76 1.76 16.69
C PRO A 58 6.61 1.23 17.54
N ALA A 59 6.59 1.63 18.80
CA ALA A 59 5.41 1.46 19.64
C ALA A 59 4.25 2.27 19.07
N TRP A 60 3.07 1.65 19.02
CA TRP A 60 1.84 2.32 18.66
C TRP A 60 0.68 1.76 19.49
N THR A 61 -0.15 2.64 20.00
CA THR A 61 -1.31 2.30 20.81
C THR A 61 -2.59 2.58 20.04
N VAL A 62 -3.54 1.66 20.13
CA VAL A 62 -4.86 1.84 19.50
C VAL A 62 -5.56 3.04 20.12
N PRO A 63 -6.06 4.00 19.32
CA PRO A 63 -6.84 5.11 19.85
C PRO A 63 -8.10 4.64 20.59
N PRO A 64 -8.54 5.36 21.64
CA PRO A 64 -9.79 5.04 22.34
C PRO A 64 -10.99 4.91 21.39
N GLY A 65 -11.85 3.92 21.64
CA GLY A 65 -13.03 3.64 20.80
C GLY A 65 -12.72 2.92 19.48
N CYS A 66 -11.45 2.56 19.25
CA CYS A 66 -11.01 1.78 18.10
C CYS A 66 -10.45 0.42 18.52
N GLN A 67 -10.43 -0.52 17.60
CA GLN A 67 -9.88 -1.86 17.76
C GLN A 67 -9.01 -2.20 16.55
N LEU A 68 -7.75 -2.56 16.80
CA LEU A 68 -6.88 -3.23 15.83
C LEU A 68 -7.13 -4.73 15.92
N ARG A 69 -7.39 -5.40 14.80
CA ARG A 69 -7.61 -6.85 14.74
C ARG A 69 -7.28 -7.44 13.36
N PRO A 70 -7.17 -8.77 13.23
CA PRO A 70 -7.17 -9.42 11.94
C PRO A 70 -8.43 -9.08 11.14
N TYR A 71 -8.27 -9.01 9.81
CA TYR A 71 -9.38 -8.98 8.87
C TYR A 71 -10.22 -10.26 8.97
N ARG A 72 -11.52 -10.15 8.69
CA ARG A 72 -12.48 -11.27 8.64
C ARG A 72 -13.33 -11.13 7.38
N PRO A 73 -13.87 -12.21 6.80
CA PRO A 73 -14.73 -12.12 5.62
C PRO A 73 -15.92 -11.14 5.75
N ASP A 74 -16.49 -11.00 6.95
CA ASP A 74 -17.58 -10.04 7.23
C ASP A 74 -17.16 -8.56 7.04
N ASP A 75 -15.86 -8.28 6.99
CA ASP A 75 -15.30 -6.95 6.74
C ASP A 75 -15.38 -6.51 5.26
N ASP A 76 -15.70 -7.43 4.35
CA ASP A 76 -15.63 -7.23 2.89
C ASP A 76 -16.36 -5.97 2.39
N ALA A 77 -17.55 -5.70 2.92
CA ALA A 77 -18.30 -4.51 2.55
C ALA A 77 -17.57 -3.23 2.96
N GLY A 78 -17.04 -3.19 4.19
CA GLY A 78 -16.27 -2.05 4.69
C GLY A 78 -14.91 -1.92 4.00
N LEU A 79 -14.28 -3.04 3.65
CA LEU A 79 -13.03 -3.09 2.92
C LEU A 79 -13.16 -2.47 1.52
N ARG A 80 -14.22 -2.83 0.77
CA ARG A 80 -14.53 -2.23 -0.54
C ARG A 80 -14.72 -0.72 -0.45
N VAL A 81 -15.40 -0.23 0.60
CA VAL A 81 -15.58 1.21 0.83
C VAL A 81 -14.22 1.89 1.06
N LEU A 82 -13.37 1.33 1.92
CA LEU A 82 -12.04 1.89 2.20
C LEU A 82 -11.13 1.92 0.96
N LEU A 83 -11.12 0.84 0.17
CA LEU A 83 -10.33 0.75 -1.06
C LEU A 83 -10.77 1.83 -2.06
N ARG A 84 -12.08 2.00 -2.26
CA ARG A 84 -12.63 3.05 -3.12
C ARG A 84 -12.22 4.45 -2.65
N LEU A 85 -12.35 4.74 -1.35
CA LEU A 85 -11.95 6.02 -0.76
C LEU A 85 -10.45 6.29 -0.90
N ALA A 86 -9.63 5.24 -0.96
CA ALA A 86 -8.19 5.31 -1.16
C ALA A 86 -7.77 5.37 -2.64
N GLY A 87 -8.74 5.43 -3.57
CA GLY A 87 -8.50 5.52 -5.01
C GLY A 87 -8.23 4.17 -5.68
N PHE A 88 -8.52 3.04 -5.02
CA PHE A 88 -8.39 1.69 -5.56
C PHE A 88 -9.75 1.15 -6.02
N ALA A 89 -10.43 1.91 -6.87
CA ALA A 89 -11.83 1.67 -7.24
C ALA A 89 -12.02 1.06 -8.64
N ASP A 90 -10.97 0.96 -9.45
CA ASP A 90 -11.08 0.39 -10.79
C ASP A 90 -11.13 -1.14 -10.77
N ARG A 91 -11.70 -1.74 -11.83
CA ARG A 91 -11.89 -3.20 -11.93
C ARG A 91 -10.59 -4.00 -11.83
N SER A 92 -9.46 -3.42 -12.24
CA SER A 92 -8.17 -4.09 -12.17
C SER A 92 -7.73 -4.22 -10.71
N GLN A 93 -7.87 -3.15 -9.94
CA GLN A 93 -7.60 -3.15 -8.50
C GLN A 93 -8.57 -4.06 -7.75
N GLU A 94 -9.84 -4.10 -8.16
CA GLU A 94 -10.83 -5.00 -7.55
C GLU A 94 -10.45 -6.48 -7.70
N ALA A 95 -10.12 -6.91 -8.93
CA ALA A 95 -9.66 -8.27 -9.18
C ALA A 95 -8.37 -8.59 -8.40
N ARG A 96 -7.45 -7.60 -8.33
CA ARG A 96 -6.17 -7.75 -7.64
C ARG A 96 -6.31 -7.98 -6.14
N TYR A 97 -7.10 -7.16 -5.45
CA TYR A 97 -7.26 -7.34 -4.01
C TYR A 97 -8.03 -8.63 -3.71
N ALA A 98 -9.01 -9.01 -4.55
CA ALA A 98 -9.75 -10.25 -4.39
C ALA A 98 -8.84 -11.48 -4.52
N GLN A 99 -7.91 -11.45 -5.47
CA GLN A 99 -6.87 -12.47 -5.58
C GLN A 99 -5.93 -12.46 -4.36
N LEU A 100 -5.47 -11.27 -3.94
CA LEU A 100 -4.51 -11.14 -2.83
C LEU A 100 -5.10 -11.62 -1.51
N ILE A 101 -6.31 -11.18 -1.15
CA ILE A 101 -6.97 -11.55 0.12
C ILE A 101 -7.28 -13.06 0.19
N GLY A 102 -7.29 -13.75 -0.95
CA GLY A 102 -7.39 -15.20 -1.04
C GLY A 102 -6.10 -15.96 -0.67
N GLN A 103 -4.95 -15.29 -0.59
CA GLN A 103 -3.66 -15.92 -0.29
C GLN A 103 -3.48 -16.17 1.21
N PRO A 104 -2.75 -17.22 1.62
CA PRO A 104 -2.55 -17.57 3.03
C PRO A 104 -2.03 -16.40 3.88
N GLU A 105 -0.96 -15.74 3.42
CA GLU A 105 -0.34 -14.61 4.11
C GLU A 105 -1.33 -13.46 4.31
N ALA A 106 -2.17 -13.19 3.32
CA ALA A 106 -3.17 -12.14 3.40
C ALA A 106 -4.32 -12.50 4.35
N ARG A 107 -4.79 -13.75 4.32
CA ARG A 107 -5.87 -14.23 5.22
C ARG A 107 -5.48 -14.12 6.69
N GLU A 108 -4.25 -14.49 7.01
CA GLU A 108 -3.75 -14.52 8.38
C GLU A 108 -3.16 -13.17 8.82
N GLY A 109 -2.54 -12.46 7.88
CA GLY A 109 -1.71 -11.29 8.15
C GLY A 109 -2.35 -9.94 7.91
N THR A 110 -3.44 -9.85 7.15
CA THR A 110 -4.14 -8.58 6.93
C THR A 110 -4.67 -8.03 8.25
N ARG A 111 -4.48 -6.73 8.48
CA ARG A 111 -4.88 -6.05 9.71
C ARG A 111 -5.81 -4.89 9.39
N VAL A 112 -6.86 -4.78 10.19
CA VAL A 112 -7.86 -3.71 10.09
C VAL A 112 -7.96 -2.97 11.40
N ILE A 113 -8.33 -1.70 11.32
CA ILE A 113 -8.80 -0.94 12.48
C ILE A 113 -10.27 -0.62 12.27
N ALA A 114 -11.08 -0.97 13.26
CA ALA A 114 -12.49 -0.58 13.35
C ALA A 114 -12.68 0.44 14.48
N CYS A 115 -13.46 1.50 14.27
CA CYS A 115 -13.89 2.42 15.33
C CYS A 115 -15.43 2.49 15.32
N SER A 116 -16.07 2.34 16.48
CA SER A 116 -17.53 2.33 16.60
C SER A 116 -18.21 1.38 15.59
N GLY A 117 -17.66 0.18 15.41
CA GLY A 117 -18.18 -0.84 14.49
C GLY A 117 -17.90 -0.60 13.00
N ARG A 118 -17.26 0.51 12.62
CA ARG A 118 -16.93 0.84 11.22
C ARG A 118 -15.46 0.64 10.94
N LEU A 119 -15.13 0.03 9.81
CA LEU A 119 -13.74 -0.05 9.34
C LEU A 119 -13.23 1.32 8.92
N VAL A 120 -12.06 1.68 9.43
CA VAL A 120 -11.45 2.99 9.23
C VAL A 120 -10.01 2.91 8.74
N ALA A 121 -9.34 1.77 8.82
CA ALA A 121 -8.03 1.56 8.20
C ALA A 121 -7.80 0.07 7.90
N VAL A 122 -6.97 -0.21 6.90
CA VAL A 122 -6.54 -1.56 6.54
C VAL A 122 -5.13 -1.52 5.92
N SER A 123 -4.38 -2.60 6.11
CA SER A 123 -3.20 -2.94 5.32
C SER A 123 -3.17 -4.45 5.12
N PHE A 124 -2.75 -4.88 3.94
CA PHE A 124 -2.71 -6.28 3.54
C PHE A 124 -1.30 -6.82 3.76
N ALA A 125 -1.24 -8.07 4.23
CA ALA A 125 -0.03 -8.86 4.21
C ALA A 125 0.02 -9.68 2.91
N GLY A 126 1.22 -9.98 2.44
CA GLY A 126 1.48 -10.84 1.30
C GLY A 126 2.95 -11.21 1.28
N ARG A 127 3.41 -11.73 0.13
CA ARG A 127 4.82 -12.04 -0.10
C ARG A 127 5.27 -11.58 -1.48
N TYR A 128 6.55 -11.24 -1.59
CA TYR A 128 7.23 -11.13 -2.88
C TYR A 128 7.92 -12.45 -3.23
N ASP A 129 8.64 -13.02 -2.25
CA ASP A 129 9.33 -14.31 -2.34
C ASP A 129 9.40 -14.96 -0.94
N ASP A 130 10.19 -16.03 -0.78
CA ASP A 130 10.31 -16.78 0.48
C ASP A 130 11.08 -16.03 1.59
N VAL A 131 11.73 -14.91 1.27
CA VAL A 131 12.57 -14.13 2.19
C VAL A 131 11.94 -12.77 2.51
N GLU A 132 11.21 -12.20 1.55
CA GLU A 132 10.65 -10.85 1.65
C GLU A 132 9.11 -10.84 1.67
N GLY A 133 8.59 -10.42 2.83
CA GLY A 133 7.18 -10.15 3.01
C GLY A 133 6.74 -8.89 2.29
N ARG A 134 5.47 -8.84 1.91
CA ARG A 134 4.88 -7.70 1.20
C ARG A 134 3.82 -7.02 2.07
N LEU A 135 3.96 -5.70 2.23
CA LEU A 135 2.93 -4.85 2.77
C LEU A 135 2.25 -4.12 1.60
N ASP A 136 0.93 -4.24 1.50
CA ASP A 136 0.16 -3.66 0.39
C ASP A 136 -1.17 -3.02 0.85
N TYR A 137 -1.82 -2.28 -0.04
CA TYR A 137 -3.17 -1.72 0.15
C TYR A 137 -3.39 -0.97 1.47
N VAL A 138 -2.50 -0.02 1.75
CA VAL A 138 -2.63 0.85 2.92
C VAL A 138 -3.74 1.87 2.69
N CYS A 139 -4.86 1.70 3.38
CA CYS A 139 -6.03 2.55 3.26
C CYS A 139 -6.42 3.12 4.63
N GLY A 140 -6.90 4.36 4.64
CA GLY A 140 -7.43 5.01 5.83
C GLY A 140 -8.60 5.91 5.48
N HIS A 141 -9.66 5.86 6.28
CA HIS A 141 -10.84 6.68 6.10
C HIS A 141 -10.47 8.18 6.25
N PRO A 142 -10.85 9.06 5.30
CA PRO A 142 -10.48 10.47 5.33
C PRO A 142 -10.85 11.21 6.62
N GLU A 143 -12.01 10.89 7.19
CA GLU A 143 -12.52 11.49 8.45
C GLU A 143 -11.75 11.04 9.70
N HIS A 144 -10.91 10.01 9.58
CA HIS A 144 -10.10 9.48 10.68
C HIS A 144 -8.60 9.79 10.52
N ARG A 145 -8.25 10.75 9.66
CA ARG A 145 -6.87 11.23 9.47
C ARG A 145 -6.30 11.83 10.76
N GLY A 146 -4.97 11.88 10.84
CA GLY A 146 -4.24 12.48 11.98
C GLY A 146 -4.18 11.61 13.24
N LYS A 147 -4.92 10.50 13.31
CA LYS A 147 -4.99 9.60 14.48
C LYS A 147 -3.97 8.45 14.47
N GLY A 148 -3.01 8.48 13.53
CA GLY A 148 -1.99 7.43 13.41
C GLY A 148 -2.49 6.06 12.96
N LEU A 149 -3.72 5.94 12.44
CA LEU A 149 -4.33 4.64 12.10
C LEU A 149 -3.56 3.88 11.00
N GLY A 150 -3.10 4.60 9.97
CA GLY A 150 -2.25 4.03 8.92
C GLY A 150 -0.96 3.45 9.48
N LEU A 151 -0.35 4.12 10.46
CA LEU A 151 0.83 3.61 11.16
C LEU A 151 0.50 2.32 11.90
N GLY A 152 -0.63 2.28 12.61
CA GLY A 152 -1.06 1.10 13.36
C GLY A 152 -1.23 -0.15 12.49
N VAL A 153 -1.96 -0.06 11.37
CA VAL A 153 -2.13 -1.22 10.47
C VAL A 153 -0.82 -1.64 9.81
N CYS A 154 0.04 -0.69 9.41
CA CYS A 154 1.33 -1.01 8.82
C CYS A 154 2.26 -1.70 9.81
N VAL A 155 2.39 -1.17 11.05
CA VAL A 155 3.19 -1.81 12.11
C VAL A 155 2.68 -3.22 12.40
N ALA A 156 1.36 -3.41 12.45
CA ALA A 156 0.77 -4.71 12.73
C ALA A 156 1.00 -5.73 11.61
N VAL A 157 0.92 -5.33 10.34
CA VAL A 157 1.25 -6.19 9.19
C VAL A 157 2.73 -6.50 9.15
N THR A 158 3.60 -5.49 9.30
CA THR A 158 5.05 -5.69 9.32
C THR A 158 5.46 -6.63 10.46
N ARG A 159 4.89 -6.46 11.66
CA ARG A 159 5.08 -7.38 12.79
C ARG A 159 4.70 -8.80 12.42
N PHE A 160 3.49 -9.00 11.88
CA PHE A 160 3.02 -10.33 11.49
C PHE A 160 3.99 -11.00 10.51
N LEU A 161 4.43 -10.30 9.46
CA LEU A 161 5.35 -10.86 8.47
C LEU A 161 6.70 -11.23 9.11
N LEU A 162 7.25 -10.39 9.98
CA LEU A 162 8.48 -10.71 10.70
C LEU A 162 8.31 -11.93 11.64
N GLU A 163 7.16 -12.05 12.31
CA GLU A 163 6.82 -13.20 13.15
C GLU A 163 6.64 -14.50 12.34
N GLN A 164 6.25 -14.40 11.06
CA GLN A 164 6.21 -15.52 10.12
C GLN A 164 7.60 -15.90 9.55
N GLY A 165 8.67 -15.20 9.97
CA GLY A 165 10.05 -15.54 9.59
C GLY A 165 10.55 -14.83 8.34
N TYR A 166 9.79 -13.91 7.73
CA TYR A 166 10.30 -13.06 6.66
C TYR A 166 11.46 -12.21 7.17
N ALA A 167 12.60 -12.24 6.47
CA ALA A 167 13.80 -11.49 6.88
C ALA A 167 13.63 -9.98 6.68
N THR A 168 12.84 -9.59 5.68
CA THR A 168 12.54 -8.20 5.36
C THR A 168 11.09 -8.03 4.93
N VAL A 169 10.59 -6.80 4.99
CA VAL A 169 9.26 -6.44 4.47
C VAL A 169 9.39 -5.30 3.49
N ALA A 170 8.80 -5.42 2.31
CA ALA A 170 8.83 -4.36 1.30
C ALA A 170 7.43 -3.93 0.87
N LEU A 171 7.39 -2.76 0.22
CA LEU A 171 6.20 -2.19 -0.40
C LEU A 171 6.58 -1.38 -1.64
N THR A 172 5.60 -1.15 -2.50
CA THR A 172 5.69 -0.15 -3.57
C THR A 172 4.67 0.97 -3.36
N THR A 173 4.99 2.18 -3.80
CA THR A 173 4.11 3.34 -3.64
C THR A 173 4.38 4.43 -4.68
N ASP A 174 3.36 5.20 -5.02
CA ASP A 174 3.50 6.35 -5.93
C ASP A 174 4.06 7.57 -5.18
N ASP A 175 4.87 8.37 -5.87
CA ASP A 175 5.62 9.52 -5.32
C ASP A 175 4.71 10.56 -4.66
N TRP A 176 3.52 10.75 -5.22
CA TRP A 176 2.54 11.71 -4.75
C TRP A 176 1.81 11.26 -3.47
N ARG A 177 1.95 9.99 -3.05
CA ARG A 177 1.37 9.46 -1.81
C ARG A 177 2.17 9.87 -0.57
N LEU A 178 2.58 11.14 -0.48
CA LEU A 178 3.38 11.69 0.63
C LEU A 178 2.84 11.35 2.03
N PRO A 179 1.52 11.33 2.30
CA PRO A 179 1.00 10.90 3.61
C PRO A 179 1.35 9.45 3.98
N ALA A 180 1.36 8.55 2.99
CA ALA A 180 1.71 7.14 3.17
C ALA A 180 3.24 7.00 3.31
N ILE A 181 4.02 7.64 2.43
CA ILE A 181 5.48 7.62 2.50
C ILE A 181 5.99 8.10 3.87
N ARG A 182 5.42 9.20 4.39
CA ARG A 182 5.73 9.67 5.75
C ARG A 182 5.46 8.61 6.83
N THR A 183 4.42 7.82 6.66
CA THR A 183 4.09 6.71 7.58
C THR A 183 5.16 5.64 7.52
N TYR A 184 5.59 5.23 6.32
CA TYR A 184 6.62 4.22 6.14
C TYR A 184 7.98 4.67 6.69
N VAL A 185 8.38 5.93 6.43
CA VAL A 185 9.60 6.52 7.00
C VAL A 185 9.55 6.53 8.54
N LYS A 186 8.41 6.88 9.14
CA LYS A 186 8.24 6.83 10.62
C LYS A 186 8.37 5.42 11.20
N ILE A 187 7.98 4.41 10.44
CA ILE A 187 8.12 3.00 10.84
C ILE A 187 9.58 2.54 10.70
N GLY A 188 10.38 3.21 9.88
CA GLY A 188 11.77 2.84 9.60
C GLY A 188 11.95 2.09 8.28
N PHE A 189 10.97 2.17 7.37
CA PHE A 189 11.19 1.77 5.98
C PHE A 189 12.15 2.74 5.31
N GLU A 190 13.07 2.19 4.53
CA GLU A 190 14.12 2.90 3.82
C GLU A 190 13.92 2.77 2.30
N PRO A 191 14.34 3.78 1.51
CA PRO A 191 14.19 3.78 0.07
C PRO A 191 15.08 2.71 -0.58
N VAL A 192 14.57 2.06 -1.62
CA VAL A 192 15.37 1.16 -2.46
C VAL A 192 15.71 1.87 -3.77
N LEU A 193 17.01 2.04 -4.04
CA LEU A 193 17.54 2.70 -5.24
C LEU A 193 17.84 1.67 -6.33
N PHE A 194 16.81 1.13 -6.96
CA PHE A 194 16.93 0.03 -7.93
C PHE A 194 17.00 0.49 -9.40
N ARG A 195 16.81 1.78 -9.67
CA ARG A 195 16.79 2.37 -11.01
C ARG A 195 17.50 3.74 -11.00
N TRP A 196 18.01 4.16 -12.15
CA TRP A 196 18.83 5.37 -12.33
C TRP A 196 18.14 6.67 -11.87
N ASP A 197 16.82 6.77 -11.99
CA ASP A 197 16.02 7.96 -11.62
C ASP A 197 15.64 8.02 -10.12
N MET A 198 15.86 6.92 -9.39
CA MET A 198 15.43 6.81 -7.99
C MET A 198 16.09 7.85 -7.07
N PRO A 199 17.40 8.15 -7.17
CA PRO A 199 18.02 9.16 -6.32
C PRO A 199 17.33 10.53 -6.41
N GLU A 200 17.05 11.00 -7.63
CA GLU A 200 16.40 12.29 -7.86
C GLU A 200 14.94 12.28 -7.37
N ARG A 201 14.19 11.21 -7.66
CA ARG A 201 12.80 11.08 -7.20
C ARG A 201 12.70 11.04 -5.68
N TRP A 202 13.58 10.30 -5.01
CA TRP A 202 13.65 10.28 -3.55
C TRP A 202 14.05 11.63 -2.96
N ALA A 203 14.98 12.37 -3.59
CA ALA A 203 15.33 13.73 -3.17
C ALA A 203 14.11 14.66 -3.22
N ARG A 204 13.30 14.59 -4.30
CA ARG A 204 12.05 15.37 -4.41
C ARG A 204 11.02 14.98 -3.35
N VAL A 205 10.84 13.68 -3.11
CA VAL A 205 9.93 13.18 -2.06
C VAL A 205 10.35 13.67 -0.68
N TYR A 206 11.63 13.54 -0.31
CA TYR A 206 12.12 14.00 0.99
C TYR A 206 12.03 15.52 1.13
N GLY A 207 12.33 16.28 0.07
CA GLY A 207 12.11 17.73 0.03
C GLY A 207 10.65 18.10 0.30
N ALA A 208 9.70 17.44 -0.36
CA ALA A 208 8.27 17.67 -0.15
C ALA A 208 7.81 17.29 1.26
N LEU A 209 8.34 16.19 1.83
CA LEU A 209 8.06 15.80 3.21
C LEU A 209 8.56 16.82 4.22
N ALA A 210 9.78 17.35 4.03
CA ALA A 210 10.37 18.39 4.87
C ALA A 210 9.58 19.69 4.81
N ALA A 211 9.25 20.17 3.60
CA ALA A 211 8.42 21.37 3.41
C ALA A 211 7.06 21.25 4.09
N ALA A 212 6.40 20.08 3.96
CA ALA A 212 5.12 19.84 4.61
C ALA A 212 5.23 19.71 6.14
N ALA A 213 6.40 19.34 6.68
CA ALA A 213 6.64 19.33 8.12
C ALA A 213 6.81 20.76 8.66
N ALA A 214 7.61 21.59 7.99
CA ALA A 214 7.81 23.00 8.34
C ALA A 214 6.49 23.77 8.35
N ALA A 215 5.69 23.68 7.28
CA ALA A 215 4.39 24.37 7.21
C ALA A 215 3.41 23.98 8.34
N ARG A 216 3.51 22.77 8.89
CA ARG A 216 2.69 22.33 10.03
C ARG A 216 3.20 22.86 11.36
N ALA A 217 4.52 23.03 11.51
CA ALA A 217 5.10 23.65 12.70
C ALA A 217 4.67 25.12 12.77
N ASP A 218 4.82 25.86 11.67
CA ASP A 218 4.43 27.27 11.58
C ASP A 218 2.94 27.49 11.92
N LEU A 219 2.06 26.62 11.42
CA LEU A 219 0.62 26.71 11.73
C LEU A 219 0.33 26.49 13.21
N ARG A 220 1.01 25.53 13.85
CA ARG A 220 0.86 25.26 15.29
C ARG A 220 1.35 26.43 16.13
N ASP A 221 2.51 26.99 15.77
CA ASP A 221 3.08 28.14 16.48
C ASP A 221 2.21 29.39 16.33
N ASN A 222 1.61 29.61 15.15
CA ASN A 222 0.68 30.72 14.94
C ASN A 222 -0.64 30.55 15.71
N MET A 223 -1.15 29.32 15.86
CA MET A 223 -2.32 29.06 16.71
C MET A 223 -2.00 29.31 18.19
N ALA A 224 -0.85 28.82 18.67
CA ALA A 224 -0.43 28.99 20.06
C ALA A 224 -0.13 30.44 20.47
N ARG A 225 0.11 31.36 19.51
CA ARG A 225 0.32 32.79 19.77
C ARG A 225 -0.98 33.62 19.77
N ARG A 226 -2.10 33.03 19.36
CA ARG A 226 -3.41 33.71 19.26
C ARG A 226 -4.33 33.41 20.44
N ASP A 227 -3.93 32.47 21.29
CA ASP A 227 -4.58 32.12 22.56
C ASP A 227 -3.82 32.80 23.73
#